data_AF-A0A843FLG3-F1
#
_entry.id   AF-A0A843FLG3-F1
#
_cell.length_a   1.000
_cell.length_b   1.000
_cell.length_c   1.000
_cell.angle_alpha   90.00
_cell.angle_beta   90.00
_cell.angle_gamma   90.00
#
_symmetry.space_group_name_H-M   'P 1'
#
loop_
_entity.id
_entity.type
_entity.pdbx_description
1 polymer ?
#
loop_
_entity_poly.entity_id
_entity_poly.type
_entity_poly.pdbx_seq_one_letter_code
_entity_poly.pdbx_strand_id
1 'polypeptide(L)'
;MMKYDLVCFDMDGVLTKLRSSWCWVHQCFDVDNEPAYQAYCNGEIDESEFMRRDIGLWTAKKPDVTIDEIAKLFQDMPLIGGIQETIACLKENGIRSVIVSGGIDKAALLIKNEFGFDDFAADEICTNPDGTLTGEGTLVVDLRDKGINVREFIKKYNTTPERTVSIGNSYTDIPMF
;
A
#
# COMPACT_ATOMS: atom_id res chain seq x y z
N MET A 1 14.20 -14.93 -26.50
CA MET A 1 12.93 -14.40 -25.94
C MET A 1 13.31 -13.34 -24.92
N MET A 2 12.71 -12.14 -24.95
CA MET A 2 12.98 -11.15 -23.90
C MET A 2 12.45 -11.69 -22.57
N LYS A 3 13.29 -11.68 -21.54
CA LYS A 3 12.97 -12.18 -20.21
C LYS A 3 12.87 -10.96 -19.29
N TYR A 4 11.73 -10.78 -18.65
CA TYR A 4 11.53 -9.76 -17.61
C TYR A 4 12.25 -10.19 -16.32
N ASP A 5 12.63 -9.23 -15.49
CA ASP A 5 13.31 -9.46 -14.20
C ASP A 5 12.49 -9.01 -12.99
N LEU A 6 11.59 -8.06 -13.18
CA LEU A 6 10.84 -7.40 -12.10
C LEU A 6 9.39 -7.18 -12.51
N VAL A 7 8.47 -7.48 -11.60
CA VAL A 7 7.06 -7.09 -11.69
C VAL A 7 6.69 -6.25 -10.47
N CYS A 8 6.16 -5.06 -10.71
CA CYS A 8 5.66 -4.13 -9.70
C CYS A 8 4.13 -4.17 -9.71
N PHE A 9 3.54 -4.54 -8.58
CA PHE A 9 2.10 -4.60 -8.39
C PHE A 9 1.63 -3.41 -7.57
N ASP A 10 0.57 -2.72 -8.00
CA ASP A 10 -0.27 -2.01 -7.04
C ASP A 10 -0.94 -3.01 -6.07
N MET A 11 -1.46 -2.51 -4.94
CA MET A 11 -2.12 -3.32 -3.92
C MET A 11 -3.64 -3.19 -3.97
N ASP A 12 -4.18 -1.98 -3.87
CA ASP A 12 -5.60 -1.76 -3.60
C ASP A 12 -6.43 -1.83 -4.89
N GLY A 13 -7.21 -2.91 -5.00
CA GLY A 13 -7.97 -3.24 -6.21
C GLY A 13 -7.15 -3.99 -7.26
N VAL A 14 -5.92 -4.40 -6.93
CA VAL A 14 -5.06 -5.29 -7.74
C VAL A 14 -4.76 -6.60 -7.00
N LEU A 15 -4.27 -6.51 -5.76
CA LEU A 15 -4.03 -7.66 -4.88
C LEU A 15 -5.16 -7.81 -3.85
N THR A 16 -5.78 -6.70 -3.46
CA THR A 16 -6.95 -6.68 -2.59
C THR A 16 -8.21 -6.40 -3.42
N LYS A 17 -9.37 -6.85 -2.95
CA LYS A 17 -10.68 -6.43 -3.50
C LYS A 17 -11.11 -5.07 -2.95
N LEU A 18 -10.31 -4.48 -2.08
CA LEU A 18 -10.60 -3.18 -1.49
C LEU A 18 -10.39 -2.09 -2.53
N ARG A 19 -11.16 -1.01 -2.40
CA ARG A 19 -10.82 0.24 -3.08
C ARG A 19 -9.65 0.95 -2.41
N SER A 20 -9.51 0.79 -1.09
CA SER A 20 -8.48 1.41 -0.27
C SER A 20 -8.36 0.67 1.06
N SER A 21 -7.13 0.33 1.44
CA SER A 21 -6.78 -0.21 2.75
C SER A 21 -7.05 0.78 3.90
N TRP A 22 -6.94 2.08 3.66
CA TRP A 22 -7.35 3.12 4.61
C TRP A 22 -8.87 3.08 4.86
N CYS A 23 -9.67 3.00 3.80
CA CYS A 23 -11.12 2.89 3.90
C CYS A 23 -11.56 1.60 4.62
N TRP A 24 -10.81 0.51 4.48
CA TRP A 24 -11.07 -0.73 5.22
C TRP A 24 -10.94 -0.52 6.73
N VAL A 25 -9.87 0.17 7.18
CA VAL A 25 -9.72 0.51 8.60
C VAL A 25 -10.88 1.42 9.06
N HIS A 26 -11.29 2.41 8.27
CA HIS A 26 -12.47 3.24 8.60
C HIS A 26 -13.73 2.41 8.82
N GLN A 27 -13.99 1.43 7.95
CA GLN A 27 -15.14 0.53 8.09
C GLN A 27 -15.07 -0.32 9.35
N CYS A 28 -13.88 -0.87 9.67
CA CYS A 28 -13.69 -1.65 10.90
C CYS A 28 -13.88 -0.82 12.18
N PHE A 29 -13.50 0.47 12.15
CA PHE A 29 -13.66 1.40 13.28
C PHE A 29 -15.04 2.07 13.32
N ASP A 30 -15.86 1.91 12.28
CA ASP A 30 -17.13 2.61 12.11
C ASP A 30 -16.94 4.13 12.29
N VAL A 31 -16.07 4.68 11.43
CA VAL A 31 -15.77 6.11 11.33
C VAL A 31 -15.92 6.60 9.89
N ASP A 32 -16.25 7.87 9.73
CA ASP A 32 -16.47 8.50 8.43
C ASP A 32 -15.37 9.54 8.14
N ASN A 33 -14.67 9.38 7.02
CA ASN A 33 -13.63 10.30 6.57
C ASN A 33 -14.07 11.22 5.44
N GLU A 34 -15.36 11.23 5.07
CA GLU A 34 -15.90 12.07 4.00
C GLU A 34 -15.53 13.57 4.16
N PRO A 35 -15.57 14.19 5.37
CA PRO A 35 -15.15 15.59 5.52
C PRO A 35 -13.68 15.83 5.16
N ALA A 36 -12.80 14.90 5.52
CA ALA A 36 -11.36 14.99 5.21
C ALA A 36 -11.13 14.74 3.72
N TYR A 37 -11.84 13.77 3.14
CA TYR A 37 -11.76 13.45 1.72
C TYR A 37 -12.20 14.62 0.84
N GLN A 38 -13.33 15.27 1.16
CA GLN A 38 -13.80 16.45 0.43
C GLN A 38 -12.81 17.61 0.50
N ALA A 39 -12.26 17.89 1.68
CA ALA A 39 -11.24 18.93 1.85
C ALA A 39 -9.99 18.62 1.00
N TYR A 40 -9.56 17.36 0.94
CA TYR A 40 -8.43 16.94 0.11
C TYR A 40 -8.75 17.09 -1.39
N CYS A 41 -9.91 16.62 -1.84
CA CYS A 41 -10.34 16.77 -3.24
C CYS A 41 -10.49 18.23 -3.69
N ASN A 42 -10.87 19.13 -2.78
CA ASN A 42 -10.95 20.57 -3.03
C ASN A 42 -9.58 21.28 -2.97
N GLY A 43 -8.51 20.58 -2.59
CA GLY A 43 -7.17 21.14 -2.40
C GLY A 43 -7.04 22.05 -1.18
N GLU A 44 -7.95 21.92 -0.21
CA GLU A 44 -7.92 22.66 1.06
C GLU A 44 -6.87 22.10 2.03
N ILE A 45 -6.55 20.81 1.90
CA ILE A 45 -5.53 20.11 2.66
C ILE A 45 -4.64 19.29 1.73
N ASP A 46 -3.39 19.08 2.14
CA ASP A 46 -2.45 18.20 1.44
C ASP A 46 -2.61 16.74 1.88
N GLU A 47 -1.86 15.85 1.22
CA GLU A 47 -1.92 14.40 1.47
C GLU A 47 -1.46 14.04 2.89
N SER A 48 -0.46 14.76 3.42
CA SER A 48 0.03 14.58 4.80
C SER A 48 -1.03 14.94 5.84
N GLU A 49 -1.72 16.07 5.66
CA GLU A 49 -2.85 16.45 6.52
C GLU A 49 -4.04 15.50 6.35
N PHE A 50 -4.32 15.00 5.14
CA PHE A 50 -5.37 14.02 4.91
C PHE A 50 -5.09 12.71 5.68
N MET A 51 -3.88 12.18 5.59
CA MET A 51 -3.43 11.02 6.37
C MET A 51 -3.54 11.24 7.88
N ARG A 52 -3.11 12.42 8.38
CA ARG A 52 -3.23 12.75 9.82
C ARG A 52 -4.68 12.78 10.28
N ARG A 53 -5.61 13.26 9.46
CA ARG A 53 -7.05 13.24 9.77
C ARG A 53 -7.61 11.82 9.81
N ASP A 54 -7.24 10.97 8.87
CA ASP A 54 -7.64 9.56 8.85
C ASP A 54 -7.15 8.83 10.12
N ILE A 55 -5.87 8.97 10.49
CA ILE A 55 -5.33 8.39 11.74
C ILE A 55 -5.99 9.02 12.97
N GLY A 56 -6.27 10.32 12.91
CA GLY A 56 -6.99 11.06 13.94
C GLY A 56 -8.39 10.50 14.23
N LEU A 57 -9.11 10.02 13.22
CA LEU A 57 -10.41 9.37 13.40
C LEU A 57 -10.27 8.07 14.21
N TRP A 58 -9.23 7.29 13.96
CA TRP A 58 -9.00 6.02 14.66
C TRP A 58 -8.64 6.25 16.13
N THR A 59 -7.74 7.20 16.39
CA THR A 59 -7.33 7.55 17.76
C THR A 59 -8.45 8.27 18.53
N ALA A 60 -9.34 9.02 17.87
CA ALA A 60 -10.53 9.58 18.51
C ALA A 60 -11.54 8.50 18.89
N LYS A 61 -11.73 7.47 18.05
CA LYS A 61 -12.61 6.33 18.33
C LYS A 61 -12.02 5.43 19.42
N LYS A 62 -10.70 5.21 19.40
CA LYS A 62 -9.96 4.38 20.36
C LYS A 62 -8.59 5.01 20.68
N PRO A 63 -8.46 5.78 21.77
CA PRO A 63 -7.22 6.51 22.10
C PRO A 63 -5.98 5.65 22.34
N ASP A 64 -6.16 4.38 22.74
CA ASP A 64 -5.09 3.42 23.02
C ASP A 64 -4.89 2.41 21.87
N VAL A 65 -5.42 2.68 20.68
CA VAL A 65 -5.24 1.82 19.51
C VAL A 65 -3.76 1.64 19.20
N THR A 66 -3.38 0.37 18.99
CA THR A 66 -1.99 0.00 18.65
C THR A 66 -1.86 -0.40 17.19
N ILE A 67 -0.64 -0.31 16.66
CA ILE A 67 -0.35 -0.75 15.30
C ILE A 67 -0.62 -2.24 15.09
N ASP A 68 -0.46 -3.08 16.11
CA ASP A 68 -0.77 -4.51 16.06
C ASP A 68 -2.27 -4.75 15.92
N GLU A 69 -3.10 -3.89 16.52
CA GLU A 69 -4.55 -3.95 16.34
C GLU A 69 -4.97 -3.52 14.95
N ILE A 70 -4.36 -2.46 14.38
CA ILE A 70 -4.55 -2.10 12.97
C ILE A 70 -4.14 -3.27 12.06
N ALA A 71 -2.96 -3.87 12.30
CA ALA A 71 -2.47 -4.99 11.52
C ALA A 71 -3.41 -6.20 11.53
N LYS A 72 -4.04 -6.49 12.67
CA LYS A 72 -5.04 -7.57 12.80
C LYS A 72 -6.26 -7.37 11.92
N LEU A 73 -6.66 -6.13 11.65
CA LEU A 73 -7.80 -5.85 10.77
C LEU A 73 -7.58 -6.35 9.34
N PHE A 74 -6.32 -6.47 8.90
CA PHE A 74 -6.01 -6.95 7.56
C PHE A 74 -6.01 -8.47 7.45
N GLN A 75 -6.14 -9.22 8.55
CA GLN A 75 -6.21 -10.69 8.50
C GLN A 75 -7.45 -11.21 7.76
N ASP A 76 -8.56 -10.48 7.85
CA ASP A 76 -9.82 -10.81 7.18
C ASP A 76 -10.04 -9.99 5.90
N MET A 77 -8.99 -9.31 5.41
CA MET A 77 -9.08 -8.47 4.22
C MET A 77 -9.38 -9.31 2.97
N PRO A 78 -10.36 -8.92 2.14
CA PRO A 78 -10.70 -9.67 0.95
C PRO A 78 -9.62 -9.53 -0.13
N LEU A 79 -9.01 -10.66 -0.50
CA LEU A 79 -7.96 -10.72 -1.53
C LEU A 79 -8.50 -11.09 -2.93
N ILE A 80 -7.75 -10.70 -3.95
CA ILE A 80 -7.93 -11.15 -5.34
C ILE A 80 -7.44 -12.60 -5.47
N GLY A 81 -8.15 -13.41 -6.27
CA GLY A 81 -7.75 -14.80 -6.52
C GLY A 81 -6.60 -14.88 -7.52
N GLY A 82 -5.76 -15.92 -7.41
CA GLY A 82 -4.65 -16.15 -8.35
C GLY A 82 -3.30 -15.55 -7.92
N ILE A 83 -3.22 -14.87 -6.76
CA ILE A 83 -1.98 -14.25 -6.28
C ILE A 83 -0.90 -15.30 -6.09
N GLN A 84 -1.20 -16.37 -5.35
CA GLN A 84 -0.22 -17.41 -5.03
C GLN A 84 0.34 -18.07 -6.31
N GLU A 85 -0.52 -18.38 -7.27
CA GLU A 85 -0.15 -18.98 -8.55
C GLU A 85 0.69 -18.03 -9.40
N THR A 86 0.31 -16.75 -9.42
CA THR A 86 1.04 -15.70 -10.15
C THR A 86 2.44 -15.52 -9.59
N ILE A 87 2.56 -15.32 -8.27
CA ILE A 87 3.84 -15.09 -7.60
C ILE A 87 4.73 -16.32 -7.65
N ALA A 88 4.17 -17.54 -7.51
CA ALA A 88 4.91 -18.77 -7.70
C ALA A 88 5.49 -18.89 -9.12
N CYS A 89 4.67 -18.62 -10.15
CA CYS A 89 5.12 -18.65 -11.54
C CYS A 89 6.24 -17.63 -11.83
N LEU A 90 6.11 -16.40 -11.32
CA LEU A 90 7.17 -15.38 -11.45
C LEU A 90 8.47 -15.86 -10.81
N LYS A 91 8.39 -16.39 -9.58
CA LYS A 91 9.54 -16.90 -8.84
C LYS A 91 10.21 -18.09 -9.53
N GLU A 92 9.45 -19.05 -10.04
CA GLU A 92 9.98 -20.19 -10.82
C GLU A 92 10.73 -19.73 -12.08
N ASN A 93 10.31 -18.61 -12.67
CA ASN A 93 10.99 -18.00 -13.81
C ASN A 93 12.16 -17.10 -13.40
N GLY A 94 12.43 -16.94 -12.11
CA GLY A 94 13.49 -16.06 -11.59
C GLY A 94 13.18 -14.57 -11.72
N ILE A 95 11.89 -14.22 -11.77
CA ILE A 95 11.39 -12.85 -11.86
C ILE A 95 11.02 -12.40 -10.45
N ARG A 96 11.53 -11.24 -10.03
CA ARG A 96 11.20 -10.63 -8.74
C ARG A 96 9.83 -9.98 -8.79
N SER A 97 9.17 -9.93 -7.65
CA SER A 97 7.84 -9.31 -7.48
C SER A 97 7.84 -8.37 -6.29
N VAL A 98 7.33 -7.15 -6.48
CA VAL A 98 7.24 -6.14 -5.43
C VAL A 98 5.88 -5.45 -5.42
N ILE A 99 5.51 -4.89 -4.28
CA ILE A 99 4.27 -4.11 -4.11
C ILE A 99 4.60 -2.61 -4.06
N VAL A 100 3.85 -1.76 -4.76
CA VAL A 100 3.96 -0.30 -4.73
C VAL A 100 2.57 0.30 -4.51
N SER A 101 2.31 0.82 -3.31
CA SER A 101 0.96 1.25 -2.93
C SER A 101 0.97 2.51 -2.05
N GLY A 102 -0.01 3.41 -2.20
CA GLY A 102 -0.30 4.43 -1.17
C GLY A 102 -1.19 3.90 -0.04
N GLY A 103 -1.36 2.58 0.03
CA GLY A 103 -2.04 1.91 1.13
C GLY A 103 -1.14 1.74 2.36
N ILE A 104 -1.69 1.10 3.40
CA ILE A 104 -1.02 0.95 4.69
C ILE A 104 0.05 -0.16 4.64
N ASP A 105 1.25 0.13 5.14
CA ASP A 105 2.41 -0.78 5.18
C ASP A 105 2.11 -2.15 5.78
N LYS A 106 1.26 -2.22 6.82
CA LYS A 106 0.89 -3.49 7.46
C LYS A 106 0.09 -4.41 6.54
N ALA A 107 -0.75 -3.86 5.67
CA ALA A 107 -1.46 -4.65 4.67
C ALA A 107 -0.47 -5.20 3.62
N ALA A 108 0.44 -4.34 3.12
CA ALA A 108 1.47 -4.74 2.16
C ALA A 108 2.42 -5.79 2.73
N LEU A 109 2.85 -5.64 3.99
CA LEU A 109 3.71 -6.59 4.68
C LEU A 109 3.02 -7.95 4.89
N LEU A 110 1.73 -7.96 5.23
CA LEU A 110 0.94 -9.18 5.36
C LEU A 110 0.90 -9.94 4.03
N ILE A 111 0.50 -9.28 2.94
CA ILE A 111 0.44 -9.85 1.59
C ILE A 111 1.83 -10.35 1.15
N LYS A 112 2.87 -9.54 1.38
CA LYS A 112 4.24 -9.91 1.06
C LYS A 112 4.64 -11.23 1.73
N ASN A 113 4.42 -11.34 3.03
CA ASN A 113 4.83 -12.51 3.79
C ASN A 113 3.98 -13.74 3.47
N GLU A 114 2.69 -13.55 3.20
CA GLU A 114 1.77 -14.64 2.86
C GLU A 114 2.08 -15.26 1.50
N PHE A 115 2.26 -14.43 0.45
CA PHE A 115 2.43 -14.92 -0.92
C PHE A 115 3.89 -14.98 -1.39
N GLY A 116 4.81 -14.42 -0.60
CA GLY A 116 6.25 -14.47 -0.87
C GLY A 116 6.75 -13.45 -1.88
N PHE A 117 6.20 -12.23 -1.86
CA PHE A 117 6.78 -11.10 -2.60
C PHE A 117 8.18 -10.76 -2.07
N ASP A 118 9.04 -10.22 -2.93
CA ASP A 118 10.42 -9.88 -2.59
C ASP A 118 10.50 -8.59 -1.75
N ASP A 119 9.59 -7.63 -1.97
CA ASP A 119 9.61 -6.32 -1.32
C ASP A 119 8.29 -5.55 -1.42
N PHE A 120 8.21 -4.41 -0.73
CA PHE A 120 7.12 -3.45 -0.90
C PHE A 120 7.55 -2.01 -0.60
N ALA A 121 6.78 -1.05 -1.13
CA ALA A 121 6.75 0.33 -0.72
C ALA A 121 5.29 0.71 -0.44
N ALA A 122 5.02 1.18 0.78
CA ALA A 122 3.70 1.54 1.27
C ALA A 122 3.79 2.54 2.42
N ASP A 123 2.71 3.28 2.66
CA ASP A 123 2.70 4.36 3.63
C ASP A 123 2.70 3.84 5.07
N GLU A 124 3.48 4.50 5.92
CA GLU A 124 3.75 4.04 7.28
C GLU A 124 2.91 4.84 8.29
N ILE A 125 2.31 4.13 9.26
CA ILE A 125 1.69 4.76 10.42
C ILE A 125 2.75 4.89 11.52
N CYS A 126 2.96 6.11 12.03
CA CYS A 126 3.95 6.36 13.07
C CYS A 126 3.42 5.91 14.43
N THR A 127 4.31 5.30 15.23
CA THR A 127 3.96 4.73 16.54
C THR A 127 4.86 5.23 17.65
N ASN A 128 4.30 5.33 18.84
CA ASN A 128 5.04 5.53 20.08
C ASN A 128 5.82 4.25 20.46
N PRO A 129 6.79 4.31 21.39
CA PRO A 129 7.54 3.14 21.84
C PRO A 129 6.69 2.01 22.44
N ASP A 130 5.48 2.31 22.91
CA ASP A 130 4.53 1.33 23.45
C ASP A 130 3.61 0.71 22.36
N GLY A 131 3.78 1.10 21.10
CA GLY A 131 3.02 0.61 19.95
C GLY A 131 1.72 1.36 19.68
N THR A 132 1.34 2.34 20.51
CA THR A 132 0.18 3.22 20.24
C THR A 132 0.47 4.16 19.08
N LEU A 133 -0.58 4.59 18.37
CA LEU A 133 -0.42 5.50 17.23
C LEU A 133 -0.08 6.92 17.70
N THR A 134 0.84 7.60 17.02
CA THR A 134 1.19 9.00 17.35
C THR A 134 0.17 10.01 16.81
N GLY A 135 -0.71 9.59 15.89
CA GLY A 135 -1.56 10.47 15.08
C GLY A 135 -0.90 10.92 13.76
N GLU A 136 0.35 10.52 13.53
CA GLU A 136 1.15 10.90 12.38
C GLU A 136 1.43 9.69 11.48
N GLY A 137 1.77 9.94 10.22
CA GLY A 137 2.24 8.92 9.29
C GLY A 137 3.27 9.48 8.33
N THR A 138 3.93 8.57 7.60
CA THR A 138 4.94 8.91 6.60
C THR A 138 4.47 8.47 5.23
N LEU A 139 4.34 9.43 4.32
CA LEU A 139 4.11 9.18 2.90
C LEU A 139 5.38 8.60 2.27
N VAL A 140 5.33 7.32 1.92
CA VAL A 140 6.42 6.59 1.25
C VAL A 140 6.20 6.55 -0.26
N VAL A 141 4.94 6.61 -0.68
CA VAL A 141 4.53 6.53 -2.09
C VAL A 141 3.78 7.79 -2.48
N ASP A 142 4.35 8.60 -3.37
CA ASP A 142 3.64 9.76 -3.92
C ASP A 142 2.61 9.29 -4.94
N LEU A 143 1.31 9.42 -4.63
CA LEU A 143 0.23 8.99 -5.52
C LEU A 143 0.21 9.73 -6.87
N ARG A 144 0.91 10.87 -7.01
CA ARG A 144 1.07 11.59 -8.28
C ARG A 144 2.18 11.00 -9.14
N ASP A 145 3.15 10.29 -8.55
CA ASP A 145 4.23 9.60 -9.26
C ASP A 145 4.73 8.36 -8.49
N LYS A 146 3.91 7.30 -8.47
CA LYS A 146 4.33 5.97 -8.00
C LYS A 146 5.55 5.41 -8.77
N GLY A 147 5.84 5.95 -9.96
CA GLY A 147 6.99 5.59 -10.76
C GLY A 147 8.32 5.86 -10.05
N ILE A 148 8.34 6.75 -9.05
CA ILE A 148 9.51 6.96 -8.18
C ILE A 148 9.92 5.63 -7.53
N ASN A 149 9.00 4.96 -6.85
CA ASN A 149 9.27 3.70 -6.16
C ASN A 149 9.63 2.57 -7.14
N VAL A 150 9.00 2.54 -8.32
CA VAL A 150 9.38 1.59 -9.39
C VAL A 150 10.84 1.80 -9.81
N ARG A 151 11.26 3.04 -10.04
CA ARG A 151 12.66 3.37 -10.39
C ARG A 151 13.63 3.00 -9.27
N GLU A 152 13.25 3.16 -8.01
CA GLU A 152 14.07 2.71 -6.89
C GLU A 152 14.20 1.18 -6.82
N PHE A 153 13.14 0.42 -7.10
CA PHE A 153 13.23 -1.04 -7.20
C PHE A 153 14.07 -1.51 -8.39
N ILE A 154 13.97 -0.83 -9.54
CA ILE A 154 14.83 -1.09 -10.71
C ILE A 154 16.30 -0.96 -10.32
N LYS A 155 16.66 0.13 -9.64
CA LYS A 155 18.03 0.35 -9.14
C LYS A 155 18.43 -0.71 -8.11
N LYS A 156 17.60 -0.96 -7.10
CA LYS A 156 17.84 -1.92 -6.01
C LYS A 156 18.13 -3.32 -6.54
N TYR A 157 17.45 -3.71 -7.61
CA TYR A 157 17.57 -5.04 -8.19
C TYR A 157 18.43 -5.12 -9.44
N ASN A 158 19.10 -4.02 -9.79
CA ASN A 158 20.04 -3.95 -10.90
C ASN A 158 19.42 -4.48 -12.21
N THR A 159 18.21 -4.02 -12.52
CA THR A 159 17.50 -4.30 -13.78
C THR A 159 17.30 -3.02 -14.60
N THR A 160 16.46 -3.06 -15.64
CA THR A 160 16.15 -1.90 -16.51
C THR A 160 14.64 -1.72 -16.67
N PRO A 161 14.18 -0.52 -17.08
CA PRO A 161 12.76 -0.29 -17.37
C PRO A 161 12.18 -1.28 -18.39
N GLU A 162 12.93 -1.64 -19.43
CA GLU A 162 12.48 -2.56 -20.49
C GLU A 162 12.28 -4.00 -20.00
N ARG A 163 12.87 -4.35 -18.85
CA ARG A 163 12.78 -5.65 -18.19
C ARG A 163 11.86 -5.62 -16.96
N THR A 164 11.15 -4.51 -16.76
CA THR A 164 10.22 -4.29 -15.66
C THR A 164 8.79 -4.26 -16.20
N VAL A 165 7.87 -4.89 -15.47
CA VAL A 165 6.44 -4.89 -15.76
C VAL A 165 5.72 -4.22 -14.59
N SER A 166 4.75 -3.36 -14.87
CA SER A 166 3.87 -2.78 -13.86
C SER A 166 2.45 -3.30 -14.02
N ILE A 167 1.75 -3.52 -12.92
CA ILE A 167 0.36 -3.97 -12.87
C ILE A 167 -0.39 -3.04 -11.93
N GLY A 168 -1.34 -2.28 -12.50
CA GLY A 168 -2.14 -1.27 -11.80
C GLY A 168 -3.56 -1.23 -12.34
N ASN A 169 -4.48 -0.59 -11.63
CA ASN A 169 -5.91 -0.52 -11.98
C ASN A 169 -6.44 0.91 -12.12
N SER A 170 -5.64 1.93 -11.80
CA SER A 170 -6.13 3.30 -11.62
C SER A 170 -5.20 4.35 -12.23
N TYR A 171 -5.65 5.61 -12.20
CA TYR A 171 -4.88 6.73 -12.73
C TYR A 171 -3.59 7.00 -11.94
N THR A 172 -3.53 6.64 -10.65
CA THR A 172 -2.31 6.81 -9.83
C THR A 172 -1.20 5.85 -10.25
N ASP A 173 -1.54 4.79 -10.98
CA ASP A 173 -0.59 3.78 -11.45
C ASP A 173 -0.04 4.11 -12.84
N ILE A 174 -0.59 5.10 -13.55
CA ILE A 174 -0.10 5.53 -14.87
C ILE A 174 1.42 5.81 -14.84
N PRO A 175 1.98 6.52 -13.84
CA PRO A 175 3.42 6.76 -13.77
C PRO A 175 4.28 5.51 -13.51
N MET A 176 3.67 4.38 -13.16
CA MET A 176 4.39 3.10 -13.01
C MET A 176 4.74 2.46 -14.37
N PHE A 177 4.04 2.82 -15.44
CA PHE A 177 4.22 2.28 -16.80
C PHE A 177 5.19 3.13 -17.64
#